data_AF-A0A535E174-F1
#
_entry.id   AF-A0A535E174-F1
#
_cell.length_a   1.000
_cell.length_b   1.000
_cell.length_c   1.000
_cell.angle_alpha   90.00
_cell.angle_beta   90.00
_cell.angle_gamma   90.00
#
_symmetry.space_group_name_H-M   'P 1'
#
loop_
_entity.id
_entity.type
_entity.pdbx_description
1 polymer ?
#
loop_
_entity_poly.entity_id
_entity_poly.type
_entity_poly.pdbx_seq_one_letter_code
_entity_poly.pdbx_strand_id
1 'polypeptide(L)'
;APASELALAIARATGPFLMTSANLSGQATHPVLADVLVRLNGSPDVAIDGGELGAVSSTLVNTNLPEPLIEREGAIPAADIEAVLARA
;
A
#
# COMPACT_ATOMS: atom_id res chain seq x y z
N ALA A 1 -6.42 -7.32 3.10
CA ALA A 1 -6.05 -6.33 4.14
C ALA A 1 -4.53 -6.22 4.16
N PRO A 2 -3.94 -5.11 4.65
CA PRO A 2 -2.49 -4.96 4.70
C PRO A 2 -1.84 -6.12 5.46
N ALA A 3 -0.69 -6.60 5.00
CA ALA A 3 0.14 -7.54 5.75
C ALA A 3 0.93 -6.81 6.85
N SER A 4 0.21 -6.09 7.73
CA SER A 4 0.76 -5.28 8.82
C SER A 4 -0.13 -5.42 10.04
N GLU A 5 0.42 -5.91 11.15
CA GLU A 5 -0.31 -6.05 12.40
C GLU A 5 -0.81 -4.72 12.95
N LEU A 6 -0.01 -3.67 12.81
CA LEU A 6 -0.35 -2.30 13.20
C LEU A 6 -1.56 -1.78 12.41
N ALA A 7 -1.52 -1.89 11.07
CA ALA A 7 -2.62 -1.44 10.23
C ALA A 7 -3.92 -2.23 10.50
N LEU A 8 -3.79 -3.54 10.76
CA LEU A 8 -4.92 -4.38 11.14
C LEU A 8 -5.49 -4.02 12.52
N ALA A 9 -4.64 -3.68 13.49
CA ALA A 9 -5.07 -3.24 14.81
C ALA A 9 -5.87 -1.93 14.72
N ILE A 10 -5.40 -0.97 13.91
CA ILE A 10 -6.11 0.27 13.63
C ILE A 10 -7.46 -0.04 12.98
N ALA A 11 -7.49 -0.86 11.92
CA ALA A 11 -8.73 -1.20 11.22
C ALA A 11 -9.77 -1.88 12.13
N ARG A 12 -9.33 -2.72 13.08
CA ARG A 12 -10.22 -3.33 14.07
C ARG A 12 -10.81 -2.30 15.04
N ALA A 13 -10.04 -1.28 15.40
CA ALA A 13 -10.48 -0.23 16.31
C ALA A 13 -11.36 0.83 15.64
N THR A 14 -11.12 1.13 14.37
CA THR A 14 -11.76 2.26 13.66
C THR A 14 -12.78 1.84 12.59
N GLY A 15 -12.78 0.56 12.19
CA GLY A 15 -13.44 0.11 10.98
C GLY A 15 -12.56 0.34 9.72
N PRO A 16 -13.10 0.06 8.52
CA PRO A 16 -12.39 0.26 7.25
C PRO A 16 -12.00 1.73 7.05
N PHE A 17 -10.84 1.97 6.45
CA PHE A 17 -10.37 3.31 6.13
C PHE A 17 -9.78 3.36 4.72
N LEU A 18 -10.01 4.49 4.04
CA LEU A 18 -9.38 4.80 2.77
C LEU A 18 -7.95 5.28 3.04
N MET A 19 -6.97 4.67 2.38
CA MET A 19 -5.59 5.10 2.46
C MET A 19 -4.97 5.19 1.07
N THR A 20 -4.11 6.19 0.89
CA THR A 20 -3.14 6.26 -0.21
C THR A 20 -1.74 6.16 0.39
N SER A 21 -0.71 6.16 -0.44
CA SER A 21 0.65 6.33 0.04
C SER A 21 0.80 7.69 0.75
N ALA A 22 1.55 7.71 1.86
CA ALA A 22 1.77 8.89 2.68
C ALA A 22 2.91 9.73 2.10
N ASN A 23 2.63 10.42 1.00
CA ASN A 23 3.58 11.29 0.32
C ASN A 23 2.84 12.44 -0.38
N LEU A 24 3.59 13.48 -0.74
CA LEU A 24 3.09 14.49 -1.66
C LEU A 24 2.79 13.85 -3.03
N SER A 25 1.65 14.18 -3.62
CA SER A 25 1.23 13.65 -4.92
C SER A 25 2.34 13.79 -5.98
N GLY A 26 2.65 12.68 -6.66
CA GLY A 26 3.70 12.61 -7.66
C GLY A 26 5.13 12.46 -7.11
N GLN A 27 5.33 12.50 -5.79
CA GLN A 27 6.62 12.25 -5.15
C GLN A 27 6.80 10.78 -4.75
N ALA A 28 8.04 10.40 -4.49
CA ALA A 28 8.37 9.07 -3.96
C ALA A 28 7.76 8.86 -2.57
N THR A 29 7.41 7.61 -2.27
CA THR A 29 7.10 7.17 -0.90
C THR A 29 8.40 6.95 -0.14
N HIS A 30 8.46 7.42 1.11
CA HIS A 30 9.63 7.27 1.97
C HIS A 30 9.37 6.22 3.06
N PRO A 31 10.39 5.43 3.44
CA PRO A 31 10.24 4.33 4.39
C PRO A 31 10.22 4.78 5.85
N VAL A 32 10.65 6.01 6.14
CA VAL A 32 10.82 6.55 7.49
C VAL A 32 9.85 7.70 7.73
N LEU A 33 9.19 7.72 8.90
CA LEU A 33 8.17 8.72 9.23
C LEU A 33 8.71 10.17 9.19
N ALA A 34 9.91 10.41 9.72
CA ALA A 34 10.51 11.75 9.73
C ALA A 34 10.65 12.31 8.31
N ASP A 35 11.06 11.46 7.36
CA ASP A 35 11.16 11.78 5.94
C ASP A 35 9.79 12.04 5.29
N VAL A 36 8.77 11.30 5.68
CA VAL A 36 7.39 11.52 5.22
C VAL A 36 6.91 12.90 5.68
N LEU A 37 6.98 13.19 6.98
CA LEU A 37 6.39 14.40 7.58
C LEU A 37 6.95 15.70 6.99
N VAL A 38 8.25 15.77 6.69
CA VAL A 38 8.87 16.98 6.13
C VAL A 38 8.50 17.24 4.66
N ARG A 39 7.90 16.25 3.97
CA ARG A 39 7.53 16.34 2.54
C ARG A 39 6.02 16.46 2.32
N LEU A 40 5.19 16.24 3.35
CA LEU A 40 3.75 16.37 3.21
C LEU A 40 3.34 17.84 3.01
N ASN A 41 2.28 18.05 2.23
CA ASN A 41 1.63 19.35 2.13
C ASN A 41 0.70 19.57 3.33
N GLY A 42 1.28 19.97 4.45
CA GLY A 42 0.59 20.16 5.73
C GLY A 42 0.99 19.12 6.78
N SER A 43 0.37 19.19 7.94
CA SER A 43 0.66 18.31 9.07
C SER A 43 -0.56 17.43 9.38
N PRO A 44 -0.40 16.11 9.49
CA PRO A 44 -1.49 15.23 9.89
C PRO A 44 -1.83 15.44 11.37
N ASP A 45 -3.10 15.25 11.75
CA ASP A 45 -3.53 15.28 13.15
C ASP A 45 -2.88 14.16 13.99
N VAL A 46 -2.60 13.02 13.34
CA VAL A 46 -1.97 11.85 13.95
C VAL A 46 -0.94 11.28 12.98
N ALA A 47 0.26 11.01 13.51
CA ALA A 47 1.32 10.28 12.83
C ALA A 47 1.73 9.09 13.72
N ILE A 48 1.83 7.90 13.14
CA ILE A 48 2.20 6.67 13.86
C ILE A 48 3.52 6.18 13.30
N ASP A 49 4.53 6.09 14.15
CA ASP A 49 5.84 5.58 13.78
C ASP A 49 5.84 4.04 13.85
N GLY A 50 5.94 3.40 12.68
CA GLY A 50 6.06 1.95 12.54
C GLY A 50 7.51 1.48 12.36
N GLY A 51 8.50 2.36 12.50
CA GLY A 51 9.88 2.11 12.11
C GLY A 51 10.09 2.27 10.61
N GLU A 52 11.12 1.60 10.08
CA GLU A 52 11.42 1.58 8.65
C GLU A 52 10.53 0.56 7.91
N LEU A 53 9.77 1.04 6.92
CA LEU A 53 8.80 0.25 6.16
C LEU A 53 9.17 0.17 4.67
N GLY A 54 8.70 -0.87 3.98
CA GLY A 54 8.88 -0.97 2.52
C GLY A 54 8.19 0.16 1.76
N ALA A 55 8.86 0.75 0.77
CA ALA A 55 8.30 1.80 -0.08
C ALA A 55 7.62 1.27 -1.37
N VAL A 56 7.73 -0.03 -1.64
CA VAL A 56 7.15 -0.65 -2.84
C VAL A 56 5.64 -0.80 -2.66
N SER A 57 4.87 -0.24 -3.58
CA SER A 57 3.41 -0.33 -3.55
C SER A 57 2.91 -1.76 -3.76
N SER A 58 1.68 -2.06 -3.37
CA SER A 58 1.04 -3.33 -3.70
C SER A 58 0.85 -3.49 -5.21
N THR A 59 0.94 -4.74 -5.66
CA THR A 59 0.49 -5.16 -6.99
C THR A 59 -1.01 -4.98 -7.12
N LEU A 60 -1.47 -4.42 -8.23
CA LEU A 60 -2.86 -4.13 -8.50
C LEU A 60 -3.36 -5.02 -9.65
N VAL A 61 -4.37 -5.84 -9.36
CA VAL A 61 -5.02 -6.71 -10.33
C VAL A 61 -6.47 -6.26 -10.51
N ASN A 62 -6.84 -5.95 -11.74
CA ASN A 62 -8.21 -5.64 -12.14
C ASN A 62 -8.95 -6.95 -12.45
N THR A 63 -9.90 -7.29 -11.58
CA THR A 63 -10.72 -8.50 -11.68
C THR A 63 -12.14 -8.22 -12.18
N ASN A 64 -12.40 -7.00 -12.69
CA ASN A 64 -13.70 -6.65 -13.28
C ASN A 64 -13.80 -7.02 -14.77
N LEU A 65 -12.73 -7.53 -15.36
CA LEU A 65 -12.66 -7.98 -16.75
C LEU A 65 -12.91 -9.49 -16.85
N PRO A 66 -13.33 -10.01 -18.02
CA PRO A 66 -13.47 -11.46 -18.23
C PRO A 66 -12.18 -12.24 -17.94
N GLU A 67 -11.02 -11.65 -18.23
CA GLU A 67 -9.70 -12.15 -17.85
C GLU A 67 -9.04 -11.13 -16.92
N PRO A 68 -8.55 -11.52 -15.72
CA PRO A 68 -7.88 -10.60 -14.82
C PRO A 68 -6.66 -9.93 -15.45
N LEU A 69 -6.50 -8.62 -15.22
CA LEU A 69 -5.39 -7.83 -15.76
C LEU A 69 -4.52 -7.26 -14.64
N ILE A 70 -3.21 -7.40 -14.74
CA ILE A 70 -2.26 -6.73 -13.84
C ILE A 70 -2.08 -5.28 -14.31
N GLU A 71 -2.70 -4.34 -13.60
CA GLU A 71 -2.66 -2.90 -13.93
C GLU A 71 -1.35 -2.25 -13.46
N ARG A 72 -0.77 -2.79 -12.38
CA ARG A 72 0.50 -2.32 -11.81
C ARG A 72 1.19 -3.43 -11.06
N GLU A 73 2.40 -3.76 -11.45
CA GLU A 73 3.28 -4.63 -10.67
C GLU A 73 3.83 -3.90 -9.44
N GLY A 74 3.92 -4.61 -8.32
CA GLY A 74 4.35 -4.07 -7.04
C GLY A 74 5.07 -5.12 -6.20
N ALA A 75 4.84 -5.12 -4.89
CA ALA A 75 5.56 -5.98 -3.95
C ALA A 75 5.38 -7.50 -4.22
N ILE A 76 4.33 -7.90 -4.93
CA ILE A 76 4.14 -9.30 -5.38
C ILE A 76 4.43 -9.35 -6.88
N PRO A 77 5.44 -10.12 -7.33
CA PRO A 77 5.77 -10.24 -8.74
C PRO A 77 4.59 -10.67 -9.60
N ALA A 78 4.50 -10.14 -10.82
CA ALA A 78 3.44 -10.51 -11.76
C ALA A 78 3.42 -12.02 -12.04
N ALA A 79 4.61 -12.61 -12.22
CA ALA A 79 4.78 -14.03 -12.49
C ALA A 79 4.17 -14.93 -11.39
N ASP A 80 4.25 -14.52 -10.12
CA ASP A 80 3.69 -15.30 -9.02
C ASP A 80 2.15 -15.30 -9.06
N ILE A 81 1.55 -14.19 -9.48
CA ILE A 81 0.10 -14.07 -9.66
C ILE A 81 -0.36 -14.86 -10.88
N GLU A 82 0.32 -14.70 -12.02
CA GLU A 82 0.02 -15.41 -13.27
C GLU A 82 0.11 -16.92 -13.10
N ALA A 83 1.11 -17.42 -12.36
CA ALA A 83 1.25 -18.84 -12.07
C ALA A 83 0.06 -19.42 -11.28
N VAL A 84 -0.63 -18.60 -10.47
CA VAL A 84 -1.85 -19.01 -9.76
C VAL A 84 -3.06 -18.96 -10.69
N LEU A 85 -3.19 -17.89 -11.49
CA LEU A 85 -4.31 -17.73 -12.42
C LEU A 85 -4.32 -18.80 -13.52
N ALA A 86 -3.15 -19.21 -14.03
CA ALA A 86 -3.03 -20.28 -15.02
C ALA A 86 -3.45 -21.67 -14.50
N ARG A 87 -3.68 -21.82 -13.19
CA ARG A 87 -4.12 -23.06 -12.54
C ARG A 87 -5.62 -23.06 -12.22
N ALA A 88 -6.32 -21.94 -12.44
CA ALA A 88 -7.75 -21.77 -12.18
C ALA A 88 -8.58 -22.07 -13.43
#